data_AF-A0A3A8KZB5-F1
#
_entry.id   AF-A0A3A8KZB5-F1
#
_cell.length_a   1.000
_cell.length_b   1.000
_cell.length_c   1.000
_cell.angle_alpha   90.00
_cell.angle_beta   90.00
_cell.angle_gamma   90.00
#
_symmetry.space_group_name_H-M   'P 1'
#
loop_
_entity.id
_entity.type
_entity.pdbx_description
1 polymer ?
#
loop_
_entity_poly.entity_id
_entity_poly.type
_entity_poly.pdbx_seq_one_letter_code
_entity_poly.pdbx_strand_id
1 'polypeptide(L)'
;MVFTNESTTLGGPANVQLFINGRGVGEVHLERQTRARFSTECMDVGMDNRAPVSPKYRDLMPFKFTGRIEHVTFEFDLVNANRELTPAERLEQHVRMD
;
A
#
# COMPACT_ATOMS: atom_id res chain seq x y z
N MET A 1 0.28 9.24 -7.55
CA MET A 1 0.65 7.85 -7.90
C MET A 1 -0.57 7.21 -8.53
N VAL A 2 -0.39 6.33 -9.51
CA VAL A 2 -1.47 5.51 -10.06
C VAL A 2 -1.14 4.05 -9.80
N PHE A 3 -2.14 3.30 -9.31
CA PHE A 3 -2.05 1.87 -9.05
C PHE A 3 -3.09 1.17 -9.91
N THR A 4 -2.64 0.31 -10.82
CA THR A 4 -3.52 -0.37 -11.79
C THR A 4 -3.43 -1.87 -11.59
N ASN A 5 -4.53 -2.46 -11.10
CA ASN A 5 -4.67 -3.91 -11.06
C ASN A 5 -4.73 -4.48 -12.48
N GLU A 6 -3.95 -5.52 -12.76
CA GLU A 6 -4.03 -6.25 -14.04
C GLU A 6 -4.96 -7.46 -13.98
N SER A 7 -5.41 -7.82 -12.77
CA SER A 7 -6.25 -8.98 -12.49
C SER A 7 -7.19 -8.69 -11.32
N THR A 8 -8.33 -9.40 -11.28
CA THR A 8 -9.27 -9.41 -10.14
C THR A 8 -8.90 -10.45 -9.07
N THR A 9 -7.84 -11.22 -9.32
CA THR A 9 -7.30 -12.20 -8.36
C THR A 9 -6.68 -11.46 -7.17
N LEU A 10 -7.02 -11.89 -5.96
CA LEU A 10 -6.43 -11.34 -4.73
C LEU A 10 -4.90 -11.53 -4.73
N GLY A 11 -4.16 -10.43 -4.54
CA GLY A 11 -2.70 -10.45 -4.62
C GLY A 11 -2.14 -10.64 -6.02
N GLY A 12 -2.97 -10.49 -7.06
CA GLY A 12 -2.56 -10.58 -8.46
C GLY A 12 -1.59 -9.48 -8.89
N PRO A 13 -1.12 -9.48 -10.14
CA PRO A 13 -0.17 -8.49 -10.62
C PRO A 13 -0.78 -7.07 -10.72
N ALA A 14 0.09 -6.06 -10.65
CA ALA A 14 -0.28 -4.66 -10.83
C ALA A 14 0.88 -3.83 -11.38
N ASN A 15 0.55 -2.73 -12.07
CA ASN A 15 1.51 -1.68 -12.40
C ASN A 15 1.33 -0.49 -11.47
N VAL A 16 2.45 0.10 -11.06
CA VAL A 16 2.48 1.30 -10.22
C VAL A 16 3.30 2.39 -10.90
N GLN A 17 2.71 3.58 -11.01
CA GLN A 17 3.37 4.75 -11.60
C GLN A 17 3.44 5.90 -10.62
N LEU A 18 4.64 6.47 -10.47
CA LEU A 18 4.90 7.64 -9.64
C LEU A 18 4.91 8.90 -10.48
N PHE A 19 4.25 9.94 -9.97
CA PHE A 19 4.15 11.24 -10.64
C PHE A 19 4.63 12.35 -9.70
N ILE A 20 5.36 13.30 -10.25
CA ILE A 20 5.72 14.56 -9.58
C ILE A 20 5.27 15.70 -10.49
N ASN A 21 4.45 16.61 -9.96
CA ASN A 21 3.88 17.72 -10.72
C ASN A 21 3.19 17.27 -12.02
N GLY A 22 2.45 16.15 -11.96
CA GLY A 22 1.75 15.57 -13.10
C GLY A 22 2.63 14.82 -14.12
N ARG A 23 3.96 14.81 -13.95
CA ARG A 23 4.87 14.08 -14.84
C ARG A 23 5.23 12.72 -14.26
N GLY A 24 5.12 11.66 -15.07
CA GLY A 24 5.61 10.34 -14.70
C GLY A 24 7.13 10.33 -14.50
N VAL A 25 7.59 9.83 -13.35
CA VAL A 25 9.01 9.82 -12.96
C VAL A 25 9.54 8.43 -12.64
N GLY A 26 8.67 7.43 -12.58
CA GLY A 26 9.07 6.05 -12.32
C GLY A 26 7.88 5.11 -12.43
N GLU A 27 8.19 3.86 -12.75
CA GLU A 27 7.21 2.79 -12.93
C GLU A 27 7.79 1.49 -12.39
N VAL A 28 6.93 0.66 -11.80
CA VAL A 28 7.27 -0.70 -11.39
C VAL A 28 6.12 -1.64 -11.72
N HIS A 29 6.47 -2.80 -12.27
CA HIS A 29 5.58 -3.94 -12.39
C HIS A 29 5.70 -4.80 -11.13
N LEU A 30 4.57 -5.06 -10.47
CA LEU A 30 4.45 -5.94 -9.33
C LEU A 30 3.88 -7.26 -9.81
N GLU A 31 4.68 -8.33 -9.73
CA GLU A 31 4.22 -9.68 -10.04
C GLU A 31 3.15 -10.17 -9.06
N ARG A 32 3.22 -9.72 -7.80
CA ARG A 32 2.29 -10.07 -6.71
C ARG A 32 2.13 -8.92 -5.73
N GLN A 33 0.89 -8.71 -5.29
CA GLN A 33 0.53 -7.77 -4.23
C GLN A 33 0.30 -8.49 -2.89
N THR A 34 0.36 -7.75 -1.78
CA THR A 34 -0.16 -8.18 -0.47
C THR A 34 -1.66 -8.44 -0.59
N ARG A 35 -2.15 -9.58 -0.09
CA ARG A 35 -3.55 -9.99 -0.27
C ARG A 35 -4.48 -9.35 0.73
N ALA A 36 -4.07 -9.33 2.00
CA ALA A 36 -4.94 -8.88 3.08
C ALA A 36 -4.23 -8.37 4.32
N ARG A 37 -2.93 -8.65 4.51
CA ARG A 37 -2.26 -8.36 5.77
C ARG A 37 -1.50 -7.04 5.71
N PHE A 38 -2.17 -6.00 6.15
CA PHE A 38 -1.56 -4.74 6.55
C PHE A 38 -1.40 -4.76 8.08
N SER A 39 -0.19 -4.52 8.58
CA SER A 39 0.09 -4.49 10.03
C SER A 39 -0.51 -3.23 10.69
N THR A 40 -0.15 -2.93 11.92
CA THR A 40 -0.63 -1.74 12.65
C THR A 40 -0.03 -0.42 12.16
N GLU A 41 0.79 -0.42 11.10
CA GLU A 41 1.54 0.73 10.57
C GLU A 41 1.40 0.84 9.06
N CYS A 42 0.33 1.47 8.58
CA CYS A 42 0.09 1.48 7.13
C CYS A 42 -0.35 2.82 6.56
N MET A 43 -1.01 3.68 7.35
CA MET A 43 -1.60 4.93 6.84
C MET A 43 -1.28 6.15 7.72
N ASP A 44 -0.16 6.14 8.45
CA ASP A 44 0.34 7.34 9.11
C ASP A 44 0.69 8.43 8.08
N VAL A 45 0.34 9.68 8.37
CA VAL A 45 0.62 10.82 7.48
C VAL A 45 1.60 11.77 8.17
N GLY A 46 2.77 11.95 7.55
CA GLY A 46 3.77 12.92 7.98
C GLY A 46 4.64 12.51 9.18
N MET A 47 4.53 11.27 9.64
CA MET A 47 5.42 10.68 10.66
C MET A 47 5.35 9.16 10.61
N ASP A 48 6.37 8.50 11.14
CA ASP A 48 6.43 7.04 11.30
C ASP A 48 6.59 6.72 12.79
N ASN A 49 5.56 6.10 13.36
CA ASN A 49 5.31 6.08 14.79
C ASN A 49 5.83 4.85 15.53
N ARG A 50 6.24 3.77 14.84
CA ARG A 50 6.77 2.58 15.52
C ARG A 50 8.21 2.30 15.14
N ALA A 51 8.55 1.01 15.07
CA ALA A 51 9.90 0.55 15.24
C ALA A 51 10.75 0.99 14.05
N PRO A 52 11.97 1.50 14.30
CA PRO A 52 12.84 1.91 13.22
C PRO A 52 13.27 0.65 12.43
N VAL A 53 13.49 0.79 11.13
CA VAL A 53 14.04 -0.29 10.27
C VAL A 53 15.37 -0.84 10.78
N SER A 54 16.09 -0.06 11.60
CA SER A 54 17.33 -0.47 12.27
C SER A 54 17.46 0.21 13.63
N PRO A 55 18.03 -0.45 14.66
CA PRO A 55 18.32 0.17 15.96
C PRO A 55 19.12 1.48 15.88
N LYS A 56 19.92 1.65 14.81
CA LYS A 56 20.72 2.86 14.57
C LYS A 56 19.90 4.14 14.39
N TYR A 57 18.62 4.02 14.03
CA TYR A 57 17.73 5.16 13.79
C TYR A 57 16.81 5.46 14.95
N ARG A 58 16.98 4.79 16.10
CA ARG A 58 16.09 4.92 17.26
C ARG A 58 15.96 6.36 17.76
N ASP A 59 17.05 7.11 17.73
CA ASP A 59 17.09 8.50 18.19
C ASP A 59 16.47 9.51 17.20
N LEU A 60 16.12 9.06 15.99
CA LEU A 60 15.47 9.89 14.96
C LEU A 60 13.94 9.70 14.94
N MET A 61 13.41 8.76 15.72
CA MET A 61 11.97 8.57 15.83
C MET A 61 11.29 9.80 16.44
N PRO A 62 10.06 10.14 16.00
CA PRO A 62 9.18 9.39 15.10
C PRO A 62 9.28 9.82 13.62
N PHE A 63 10.50 10.14 13.13
CA PHE A 63 10.76 10.47 11.72
C PHE A 63 9.80 11.54 11.16
N LYS A 64 9.52 12.56 11.96
CA LYS A 64 8.51 13.57 11.63
C LYS A 64 8.91 14.35 10.38
N PHE A 65 8.00 14.43 9.42
CA PHE A 65 8.10 15.35 8.29
C PHE A 65 8.11 16.80 8.78
N THR A 66 9.07 17.60 8.31
CA THR A 66 9.30 18.96 8.81
C THR A 66 8.65 20.07 7.96
N GLY A 67 8.02 19.70 6.85
CA GLY A 67 7.28 20.63 5.99
C GLY A 67 5.78 20.70 6.32
N ARG A 68 5.01 21.23 5.36
CA ARG A 68 3.54 21.24 5.41
C ARG A 68 2.98 20.23 4.40
N ILE A 69 2.08 19.38 4.86
CA ILE A 69 1.26 18.51 4.01
C ILE A 69 -0.11 19.19 3.90
N GLU A 70 -0.54 19.53 2.69
CA GLU A 70 -1.87 20.15 2.49
C GLU A 70 -2.98 19.10 2.50
N HIS A 71 -2.79 18.01 1.77
CA HIS A 71 -3.69 16.88 1.77
C HIS A 71 -2.96 15.59 1.37
N VAL A 72 -3.51 14.46 1.81
CA VAL A 72 -3.22 13.13 1.28
C VAL A 72 -4.56 12.49 0.96
N THR A 73 -4.72 12.05 -0.28
CA THR A 73 -5.95 11.44 -0.77
C THR A 73 -5.67 10.00 -1.16
N PHE A 74 -6.49 9.09 -0.67
CA PHE A 74 -6.51 7.69 -1.08
C PHE A 74 -7.77 7.45 -1.89
N GLU A 75 -7.59 7.04 -3.14
CA GLU A 75 -8.70 6.68 -4.03
C GLU A 75 -8.78 5.15 -4.10
N PHE A 76 -9.94 4.61 -3.73
CA PHE A 76 -10.19 3.18 -3.76
C PHE A 76 -11.22 2.86 -4.83
N ASP A 77 -10.98 1.80 -5.60
CA ASP A 77 -12.03 1.17 -6.39
C ASP A 77 -13.00 0.44 -5.46
N LEU A 78 -14.03 1.15 -5.01
CA LEU A 78 -15.01 0.64 -4.07
C LEU A 78 -15.90 -0.46 -4.67
N VAL A 79 -15.99 -0.57 -6.00
CA VAL A 79 -16.76 -1.63 -6.65
C VAL A 79 -16.02 -2.95 -6.48
N ASN A 80 -14.72 -2.97 -6.80
CA ASN A 80 -13.90 -4.15 -6.61
C ASN A 80 -13.62 -4.43 -5.13
N ALA A 81 -13.37 -3.39 -4.30
CA ALA A 81 -13.04 -3.57 -2.89
C ALA A 81 -14.20 -4.13 -2.06
N ASN A 82 -15.45 -3.81 -2.41
CA ASN A 82 -16.64 -4.27 -1.68
C ASN A 82 -17.27 -5.53 -2.28
N ARG A 83 -16.66 -6.14 -3.31
CA ARG A 83 -17.21 -7.36 -3.89
C ARG A 83 -17.19 -8.49 -2.86
N GLU A 84 -18.19 -9.37 -2.93
CA GLU A 84 -18.16 -10.56 -2.10
C GLU A 84 -17.11 -11.56 -2.63
N LEU A 85 -16.23 -12.02 -1.73
CA LEU A 85 -15.29 -13.08 -2.04
C LEU A 85 -16.00 -14.43 -2.09
N THR A 86 -15.71 -15.21 -3.13
CA THR A 86 -16.17 -16.60 -3.22
C THR A 86 -15.59 -17.46 -2.09
N PRO A 87 -16.20 -18.61 -1.75
CA PRO A 87 -15.64 -19.52 -0.75
C PRO A 87 -14.20 -19.95 -1.05
N ALA A 88 -13.86 -20.16 -2.32
CA ALA A 88 -12.51 -20.52 -2.74
C ALA A 88 -11.50 -19.39 -2.49
N GLU A 89 -11.86 -18.14 -2.81
CA GLU A 89 -11.00 -16.98 -2.57
C GLU A 89 -10.80 -16.72 -1.06
N ARG A 90 -11.86 -16.88 -0.26
CA ARG A 90 -11.76 -16.78 1.21
C ARG A 90 -10.80 -17.84 1.78
N LEU A 91 -10.90 -19.08 1.30
CA LEU A 91 -10.01 -20.16 1.71
C LEU A 91 -8.56 -19.85 1.31
N GLU A 92 -8.33 -19.46 0.06
CA GLU A 92 -7.01 -19.14 -0.45
C GLU A 92 -6.35 -17.97 0.30
N GLN A 93 -7.11 -16.91 0.61
CA GLN A 93 -6.65 -15.80 1.44
C GLN A 93 -6.30 -16.26 2.87
N HIS A 94 -7.11 -17.13 3.46
CA HIS A 94 -6.87 -17.67 4.80
C HIS A 94 -5.61 -18.56 4.84
N VAL A 95 -5.34 -19.34 3.79
CA VAL A 95 -4.20 -20.25 3.73
C VAL A 95 -2.88 -19.50 3.49
N ARG A 96 -2.86 -18.50 2.61
CA ARG A 96 -1.60 -17.84 2.22
C ARG A 96 -1.16 -16.75 3.21
N MET A 97 -2.10 -16.07 3.85
CA MET A 97 -1.86 -15.06 4.90
C MET A 97 -0.81 -13.98 4.56
N ASP A 98 -0.49 -13.78 3.29
CA ASP A 98 0.48 -12.82 2.76
C ASP A 98 -0.13 -11.46 2.38
#